data_AF-A0AAD9LZB6-F1
#
_entry.id   AF-A0AAD9LZB6-F1
#
_cell.length_a   1.000
_cell.length_b   1.000
_cell.length_c   1.000
_cell.angle_alpha   90.00
_cell.angle_beta   90.00
_cell.angle_gamma   90.00
#
_symmetry.space_group_name_H-M   'P 1'
#
loop_
_entity.id
_entity.type
_entity.pdbx_description
1 polymer ?
#
loop_
_entity_poly.entity_id
_entity_poly.type
_entity_poly.pdbx_seq_one_letter_code
_entity_poly.pdbx_strand_id
1 'polypeptide(L)'
;MVDERLTPNLITHAAHFARSISQPSIYESKTLKKSLDQLQLAGCLRFLHTVESFHATCNGLLPMLNPAAIEDITDRLDGNQWQQAECAATSTLAMIFERLYGSNALQESAACRKLDIQACEALLHKWRLGLPQPFNKIHEEWSEDFCKPRLWRAAQRLMVRYYSGVFLVFCPWLSVSPDSRSSYLLDAECLARCRSQCFKAACSFLHMADHVSRSNVALEGMFFDLLTISLYLVVWGTVSGGLEQKRECMSCLCIAYGILGRMFLFQGEIPHGVFTLLKRAISKFEERPE
;
A
#
# COMPACT_ATOMS: atom_id res chain seq x y z
N MET A 1 16.34 -20.20 -6.12
CA MET A 1 15.06 -20.23 -5.40
C MET A 1 15.36 -20.35 -3.92
N VAL A 2 15.13 -19.29 -3.15
CA VAL A 2 15.08 -19.41 -1.69
C VAL A 2 13.74 -20.07 -1.38
N ASP A 3 13.75 -21.16 -0.62
CA ASP A 3 12.56 -21.92 -0.25
C ASP A 3 11.53 -20.99 0.41
N GLU A 4 10.32 -20.89 -0.14
CA GLU A 4 9.27 -19.97 0.35
C GLU A 4 8.92 -20.23 1.82
N ARG A 5 9.17 -21.45 2.32
CA ARG A 5 8.99 -21.85 3.72
C ARG A 5 10.15 -21.42 4.65
N LEU A 6 11.34 -21.15 4.11
CA LEU A 6 12.47 -20.64 4.90
C LEU A 6 12.30 -19.15 5.23
N THR A 7 11.66 -18.40 4.35
CA THR A 7 11.47 -16.94 4.46
C THR A 7 10.74 -16.51 5.73
N PRO A 8 9.57 -17.09 6.11
CA PRO A 8 8.85 -16.74 7.33
C PRO A 8 9.68 -16.98 8.60
N ASN A 9 10.30 -18.16 8.70
CA ASN A 9 11.10 -18.53 9.86
C ASN A 9 12.31 -17.60 10.00
N LEU A 10 13.00 -17.27 8.91
CA LEU A 10 14.14 -16.35 8.92
C LEU A 10 13.73 -14.94 9.36
N ILE A 11 12.60 -14.43 8.86
CA ILE A 11 12.06 -13.12 9.24
C ILE A 11 11.74 -13.09 10.74
N THR A 12 11.04 -14.11 11.26
CA THR A 12 10.70 -14.22 12.68
C THR A 12 11.94 -14.30 13.56
N HIS A 13 12.95 -15.09 13.20
CA HIS A 13 14.20 -15.20 13.97
C HIS A 13 14.98 -13.88 13.94
N ALA A 14 15.08 -13.23 12.78
CA ALA A 14 15.73 -11.93 12.65
C ALA A 14 15.01 -10.86 13.49
N ALA A 15 13.68 -10.85 13.49
CA ALA A 15 12.88 -9.93 14.28
C ALA A 15 13.04 -10.16 15.79
N HIS A 16 13.08 -11.41 16.22
CA HIS A 16 13.35 -11.76 17.62
C HIS A 16 14.75 -11.29 18.05
N PHE A 17 15.76 -11.50 17.20
CA PHE A 17 17.12 -11.03 17.45
C PHE A 17 17.18 -9.50 17.52
N ALA A 18 16.57 -8.80 16.56
CA ALA A 18 16.51 -7.35 16.54
C ALA A 18 15.81 -6.77 17.77
N ARG A 19 14.72 -7.39 18.24
CA ARG A 19 14.02 -7.00 19.48
C ARG A 19 14.90 -7.15 20.72
N SER A 20 15.78 -8.15 20.75
CA SER A 20 16.73 -8.31 21.85
C SER A 20 17.78 -7.20 21.88
N ILE A 21 18.21 -6.72 20.70
CA ILE A 21 19.20 -5.64 20.57
C ILE A 21 18.58 -4.28 20.83
N SER A 22 17.33 -4.05 20.42
CA SER A 22 16.63 -2.78 20.56
C SER A 22 16.19 -2.44 22.00
N GLN A 23 16.60 -3.22 23.01
CA GLN A 23 16.24 -2.95 24.40
C GLN A 23 17.11 -1.83 24.99
N PRO A 24 16.49 -0.81 25.63
CA PRO A 24 17.19 0.39 26.10
C PRO A 24 18.32 0.08 27.11
N SER A 25 18.21 -1.03 27.86
CA SER A 25 19.22 -1.48 28.83
C SER A 25 20.58 -1.84 28.22
N ILE A 26 20.63 -2.20 26.94
CA ILE A 26 21.87 -2.53 26.22
C ILE A 26 22.54 -1.25 25.67
N TYR A 27 21.76 -0.21 25.38
CA TYR A 27 22.26 1.07 24.87
C TYR A 27 22.86 1.96 25.96
N GLU A 28 22.36 1.88 27.20
CA GLU A 28 22.88 2.64 28.34
C GLU A 28 24.18 2.05 28.90
N SER A 29 24.44 0.76 28.63
CA SER A 29 25.65 0.05 29.05
C SER A 29 26.81 0.26 28.06
N LYS A 30 27.54 1.35 28.29
CA LYS A 30 28.95 1.58 27.88
C LYS A 30 29.25 1.79 26.38
N THR A 31 29.72 3.01 26.09
CA THR A 31 30.80 3.29 25.11
C THR A 31 30.56 2.95 23.63
N LEU A 32 29.33 2.93 23.13
CA LEU A 32 29.12 3.15 21.70
C LEU A 32 29.17 4.65 21.44
N LYS A 33 30.34 5.12 21.01
CA LYS A 33 30.49 6.44 20.36
C LYS A 33 29.33 6.63 19.38
N LYS A 34 28.86 7.87 19.23
CA LYS A 34 27.97 8.34 18.14
C LYS A 34 28.58 8.01 16.76
N SER A 35 28.61 6.74 16.37
CA SER A 35 29.37 6.21 15.25
C SER A 35 28.45 5.79 14.11
N LEU A 36 29.04 5.67 12.93
CA LEU A 36 28.43 5.11 11.72
C LEU A 36 27.71 3.78 11.98
N ASP A 37 28.14 3.01 12.99
CA ASP A 37 27.56 1.71 13.35
C ASP A 37 26.15 1.84 13.94
N GLN A 38 25.87 2.90 14.71
CA GLN A 38 24.51 3.17 15.22
C GLN A 38 23.55 3.53 14.09
N LEU A 39 24.03 4.27 13.10
CA LEU A 39 23.26 4.63 11.90
C LEU A 39 22.95 3.42 11.04
N GLN A 40 23.94 2.55 10.83
CA GLN A 40 23.77 1.31 10.09
C GLN A 40 22.80 0.39 10.81
N LEU A 41 22.94 0.24 12.13
CA LEU A 41 22.01 -0.54 12.96
C LEU A 41 20.57 -0.01 12.87
N ALA A 42 20.37 1.30 12.99
CA ALA A 42 19.05 1.89 12.84
C ALA A 42 18.45 1.67 11.45
N GLY A 43 19.27 1.79 10.39
CA GLY A 43 18.88 1.46 9.02
C GLY A 43 18.44 0.00 8.88
N CYS A 44 19.21 -0.93 9.45
CA CYS A 44 18.89 -2.36 9.48
C CYS A 44 17.60 -2.65 10.25
N LEU A 45 17.40 -2.02 11.41
CA LEU A 45 16.19 -2.19 12.22
C LEU A 45 14.95 -1.68 11.50
N ARG A 46 15.00 -0.51 10.85
CA ARG A 46 13.91 0.03 10.03
C ARG A 46 13.58 -0.88 8.85
N PHE A 47 14.60 -1.36 8.14
CA PHE A 47 14.42 -2.29 7.03
C PHE A 47 13.75 -3.59 7.52
N LEU A 48 14.25 -4.16 8.61
CA LEU A 48 13.71 -5.40 9.16
C LEU A 48 12.28 -5.23 9.65
N HIS A 49 11.97 -4.12 10.34
CA HIS A 49 10.59 -3.77 10.72
C HIS A 49 9.67 -3.68 9.49
N THR A 50 10.15 -3.07 8.39
CA THR A 50 9.41 -2.92 7.14
C THR A 50 9.06 -4.27 6.50
N VAL A 51 10.01 -5.21 6.49
CA VAL A 51 9.84 -6.57 5.95
C VAL A 51 8.96 -7.41 6.87
N GLU A 52 9.23 -7.38 8.18
CA GLU A 52 8.52 -8.19 9.16
C GLU A 52 7.06 -7.77 9.31
N SER A 53 6.78 -6.46 9.40
CA SER A 53 5.41 -5.97 9.49
C SER A 53 4.59 -6.31 8.25
N PHE A 54 5.20 -6.21 7.06
CA PHE A 54 4.53 -6.63 5.82
C PHE A 54 4.21 -8.14 5.86
N HIS A 55 5.19 -8.96 6.22
CA HIS A 55 4.98 -10.39 6.37
C HIS A 55 3.90 -10.72 7.42
N ALA A 56 3.92 -10.06 8.58
CA ALA A 56 2.95 -10.30 9.65
C ALA A 56 1.54 -9.94 9.18
N THR A 57 1.34 -8.73 8.64
CA THR A 57 0.04 -8.25 8.15
C THR A 57 -0.53 -9.11 7.03
N CYS A 58 0.28 -9.54 6.07
CA CYS A 58 -0.16 -10.48 5.02
C CYS A 58 -0.63 -11.84 5.56
N ASN A 59 -0.11 -12.27 6.71
CA ASN A 59 -0.49 -13.51 7.37
C ASN A 59 -1.53 -13.31 8.50
N GLY A 60 -2.09 -12.10 8.63
CA GLY A 60 -3.07 -11.79 9.67
C GLY A 60 -2.49 -11.73 11.09
N LEU A 61 -1.18 -11.51 11.20
CA LEU A 61 -0.44 -11.40 12.46
C LEU A 61 -0.06 -9.95 12.74
N LEU A 62 0.14 -9.62 14.02
CA LEU A 62 0.70 -8.33 14.42
C LEU A 62 2.24 -8.37 14.35
N PRO A 63 2.88 -7.26 13.93
CA PRO A 63 4.34 -7.17 13.92
C PRO A 63 4.95 -7.36 15.31
N MET A 64 6.07 -8.07 15.39
CA MET A 64 6.82 -8.31 16.62
C MET A 64 7.75 -7.16 16.98
N LEU A 65 8.25 -6.42 15.98
CA LEU A 65 9.13 -5.28 16.17
C LEU A 65 8.31 -4.02 16.47
N ASN A 66 8.59 -3.38 17.60
CA ASN A 66 7.94 -2.13 17.97
C ASN A 66 8.64 -0.94 17.28
N PRO A 67 7.93 -0.13 16.48
CA PRO A 67 8.51 1.04 15.84
C PRO A 67 9.03 2.11 16.82
N ALA A 68 8.45 2.22 18.02
CA ALA A 68 8.92 3.16 19.04
C ALA A 68 10.37 2.88 19.48
N ALA A 69 10.76 1.60 19.51
CA ALA A 69 12.14 1.20 19.83
C ALA A 69 13.15 1.56 18.72
N ILE A 70 12.67 1.93 17.53
CA ILE A 70 13.47 2.28 16.36
C ILE A 70 13.59 3.81 16.22
N GLU A 71 12.55 4.55 16.61
CA GLU A 71 12.52 6.03 16.59
C GLU A 71 13.50 6.64 17.62
N ASP A 72 13.61 6.07 18.82
CA ASP A 72 14.55 6.51 19.88
C ASP A 72 16.02 6.55 19.43
N ILE A 73 16.39 5.82 18.37
CA ILE A 73 17.78 5.66 17.94
C ILE A 73 18.25 6.84 17.06
N THR A 74 17.36 7.70 16.52
CA THR A 74 17.70 8.44 15.27
C THR A 74 17.06 9.80 15.01
N ASP A 75 16.81 10.61 16.03
CA ASP A 75 16.14 11.91 15.88
C ASP A 75 16.76 12.94 14.89
N ARG A 76 17.93 12.73 14.24
CA ARG A 76 18.68 13.85 13.63
C ARG A 76 19.52 13.64 12.35
N LEU A 77 19.29 12.65 11.48
CA LEU A 77 20.20 12.44 10.34
C LEU A 77 19.52 12.48 8.96
N ASP A 78 19.70 13.62 8.30
CA ASP A 78 19.12 14.09 7.02
C ASP A 78 19.46 13.29 5.75
N GLY A 79 20.11 12.12 5.86
CA GLY A 79 20.51 11.30 4.71
C GLY A 79 19.50 10.24 4.26
N ASN A 80 18.63 9.76 5.17
CA ASN A 80 17.78 8.57 4.98
C ASN A 80 16.28 8.86 5.18
N GLN A 81 15.83 10.06 4.80
CA GLN A 81 14.45 10.52 4.97
C GLN A 81 13.42 9.57 4.32
N TRP A 82 13.77 8.91 3.20
CA TRP A 82 12.88 7.95 2.53
C TRP A 82 12.73 6.62 3.29
N GLN A 83 13.79 6.11 3.94
CA GLN A 83 13.70 4.90 4.76
C GLN A 83 12.89 5.16 6.03
N GLN A 84 13.01 6.36 6.60
CA GLN A 84 12.17 6.81 7.70
C GLN A 84 10.71 6.88 7.25
N ALA A 85 10.45 7.47 6.08
CA ALA A 85 9.11 7.53 5.50
C ALA A 85 8.50 6.14 5.26
N GLU A 86 9.27 5.18 4.73
CA GLU A 86 8.83 3.78 4.53
C GLU A 86 8.56 3.06 5.86
N CYS A 87 9.42 3.26 6.86
CA CYS A 87 9.21 2.70 8.19
C CYS A 87 7.94 3.28 8.83
N ALA A 88 7.75 4.60 8.77
CA ALA A 88 6.55 5.27 9.28
C ALA A 88 5.28 4.83 8.52
N ALA A 89 5.38 4.59 7.21
CA ALA A 89 4.30 4.03 6.42
C ALA A 89 3.91 2.64 6.93
N THR A 90 4.91 1.81 7.18
CA THR A 90 4.73 0.46 7.68
C THR A 90 4.06 0.46 9.06
N SER A 91 4.53 1.30 9.98
CA SER A 91 3.89 1.47 11.30
C SER A 91 2.44 1.92 11.16
N THR A 92 2.19 2.88 10.25
CA THR A 92 0.83 3.36 9.95
C THR A 92 -0.08 2.23 9.45
N LEU A 93 0.42 1.40 8.54
CA LEU A 93 -0.32 0.24 8.01
C LEU A 93 -0.58 -0.81 9.09
N ALA A 94 0.38 -1.07 9.97
CA ALA A 94 0.21 -1.99 11.09
C ALA A 94 -0.86 -1.49 12.08
N MET A 95 -0.85 -0.19 12.41
CA MET A 95 -1.88 0.43 13.25
C MET A 95 -3.26 0.36 12.62
N ILE A 96 -3.37 0.58 11.31
CA ILE A 96 -4.62 0.43 10.55
C ILE A 96 -5.09 -1.02 10.60
N PHE A 97 -4.17 -1.97 10.39
CA PHE A 97 -4.48 -3.38 10.41
C PHE A 97 -5.02 -3.81 11.79
N GLU A 98 -4.33 -3.47 12.87
CA GLU A 98 -4.76 -3.76 14.24
C GLU A 98 -6.14 -3.15 14.54
N ARG A 99 -6.36 -1.91 14.10
CA ARG A 99 -7.60 -1.17 14.36
C ARG A 99 -8.80 -1.70 13.58
N LEU A 100 -8.62 -2.24 12.37
CA LEU A 100 -9.71 -2.73 11.54
C LEU A 100 -9.92 -4.25 11.60
N TYR A 101 -8.86 -5.00 11.91
CA TYR A 101 -8.85 -6.47 11.84
C TYR A 101 -8.32 -7.15 13.10
N GLY A 102 -7.92 -6.38 14.11
CA GLY A 102 -7.54 -6.93 15.40
C GLY A 102 -8.70 -7.70 16.06
N SER A 103 -8.38 -8.54 17.03
CA SER A 103 -9.37 -9.37 17.74
C SER A 103 -10.53 -8.55 18.32
N ASN A 104 -10.24 -7.34 18.80
CA ASN A 104 -11.24 -6.43 19.36
C ASN A 104 -12.11 -5.80 18.24
N ALA A 105 -11.51 -5.41 17.12
CA ALA A 105 -12.19 -4.76 15.99
C ALA A 105 -13.26 -5.66 15.34
N LEU A 106 -13.04 -6.98 15.36
CA LEU A 106 -14.00 -7.96 14.85
C LEU A 106 -15.28 -8.06 15.69
N GLN A 107 -15.24 -7.62 16.96
CA GLN A 107 -16.39 -7.67 17.87
C GLN A 107 -17.14 -6.34 17.95
N GLU A 108 -16.66 -5.31 17.25
CA GLU A 108 -17.21 -3.96 17.34
C GLU A 108 -18.52 -3.78 16.57
N SER A 109 -19.33 -2.84 17.07
CA SER A 109 -20.55 -2.39 16.42
C SER A 109 -20.26 -1.66 15.10
N ALA A 110 -21.25 -1.58 14.21
CA ALA A 110 -21.12 -0.82 12.96
C ALA A 110 -20.77 0.66 13.17
N ALA A 111 -21.27 1.27 14.25
CA ALA A 111 -21.00 2.68 14.57
C ALA A 111 -19.53 2.90 14.97
N CYS A 112 -18.98 2.03 15.83
CA CYS A 112 -17.56 2.04 16.18
C CYS A 112 -16.70 1.86 14.93
N ARG A 113 -17.00 0.81 14.14
CA ARG A 113 -16.28 0.52 12.90
C ARG A 113 -16.27 1.68 11.90
N LYS A 114 -17.39 2.41 11.76
CA LYS A 114 -17.45 3.63 10.93
C LYS A 114 -16.47 4.70 11.42
N LEU A 115 -16.38 4.92 12.73
CA LEU A 115 -15.41 5.85 13.33
C LEU A 115 -13.98 5.37 13.11
N ASP A 116 -13.72 4.06 13.20
CA ASP A 116 -12.39 3.50 12.99
C ASP A 116 -11.93 3.61 11.54
N ILE A 117 -12.83 3.39 10.57
CA ILE A 117 -12.54 3.65 9.14
C ILE A 117 -12.14 5.12 8.94
N GLN A 118 -12.90 6.06 9.53
CA GLN A 118 -12.58 7.49 9.44
C GLN A 118 -11.25 7.84 10.11
N ALA A 119 -10.95 7.23 11.26
CA ALA A 119 -9.69 7.42 11.96
C ALA A 119 -8.51 6.85 11.17
N CYS A 120 -8.67 5.67 10.54
CA CYS A 120 -7.66 5.06 9.68
C CYS A 120 -7.39 5.89 8.42
N GLU A 121 -8.45 6.43 7.79
CA GLU A 121 -8.30 7.36 6.66
C GLU A 121 -7.54 8.63 7.08
N ALA A 122 -7.89 9.22 8.23
CA ALA A 122 -7.20 10.38 8.76
C ALA A 122 -5.72 10.07 9.09
N LEU A 123 -5.42 8.87 9.58
CA LEU A 123 -4.05 8.43 9.88
C LEU A 123 -3.22 8.31 8.59
N LEU A 124 -3.76 7.69 7.53
CA LEU A 124 -3.10 7.64 6.22
C LEU A 124 -2.85 9.03 5.65
N HIS A 125 -3.84 9.91 5.75
CA HIS A 125 -3.74 11.27 5.25
C HIS A 125 -2.68 12.08 6.01
N LYS A 126 -2.64 11.94 7.34
CA LYS A 126 -1.63 12.58 8.20
C LYS A 126 -0.23 12.10 7.84
N TRP A 127 -0.04 10.79 7.69
CA TRP A 127 1.25 10.23 7.27
C TRP A 127 1.69 10.79 5.92
N ARG A 128 0.80 10.78 4.91
CA ARG A 128 1.08 11.33 3.57
C ARG A 128 1.49 12.80 3.61
N LEU A 129 0.71 13.64 4.30
CA LEU A 129 1.00 15.07 4.41
C LEU A 129 2.30 15.37 5.16
N GLY A 130 2.72 14.47 6.06
CA GLY A 130 3.98 14.57 6.78
C GLY A 130 5.22 14.20 5.96
N LEU A 131 5.05 13.69 4.73
CA LEU A 131 6.18 13.37 3.86
C LEU A 131 6.88 14.63 3.34
N PRO A 132 8.22 14.60 3.17
CA PRO A 132 8.93 15.71 2.55
C PRO A 132 8.52 15.88 1.08
N GLN A 133 8.57 17.11 0.56
CA GLN A 133 8.42 17.37 -0.88
C GLN A 133 9.51 16.62 -1.67
N PRO A 134 9.22 16.06 -2.86
CA PRO A 134 7.93 16.04 -3.56
C PRO A 134 6.99 14.88 -3.16
N PHE A 135 7.34 14.06 -2.16
CA PHE A 135 6.62 12.81 -1.85
C PHE A 135 5.21 13.00 -1.26
N ASN A 136 4.89 14.15 -0.66
CA ASN A 136 3.54 14.40 -0.13
C ASN A 136 2.48 14.61 -1.24
N LYS A 137 2.89 14.98 -2.45
CA LYS A 137 2.03 15.19 -3.64
C LYS A 137 2.18 14.11 -4.71
N ILE A 138 2.83 13.02 -4.34
CA ILE A 138 3.24 11.95 -5.25
C ILE A 138 2.11 11.29 -6.05
N HIS A 139 0.88 11.43 -5.57
CA HIS A 139 -0.35 10.89 -6.16
C HIS A 139 -1.15 11.93 -6.98
N GLU A 140 -0.77 13.21 -6.91
CA GLU A 140 -1.41 14.33 -7.61
C GLU A 140 -0.64 14.66 -8.89
N GLU A 141 0.68 14.82 -8.79
CA GLU A 141 1.51 15.26 -9.91
C GLU A 141 2.87 14.55 -9.89
N TRP A 142 3.28 14.03 -11.05
CA TRP A 142 4.61 13.46 -11.22
C TRP A 142 5.64 14.57 -11.49
N SER A 143 6.53 14.85 -10.53
CA SER A 143 7.59 15.87 -10.68
C SER A 143 8.77 15.39 -11.53
N GLU A 144 9.40 16.31 -12.28
CA GLU A 144 10.69 16.10 -12.95
C GLU A 144 11.81 15.74 -11.95
N ASP A 145 11.69 16.11 -10.68
CA ASP A 145 12.65 15.76 -9.62
C ASP A 145 12.81 14.24 -9.46
N PHE A 146 11.79 13.47 -9.84
CA PHE A 146 11.86 12.01 -9.81
C PHE A 146 12.78 11.43 -10.89
N CYS A 147 13.32 12.21 -11.83
CA CYS A 147 14.29 11.73 -12.83
C CYS A 147 15.57 11.12 -12.23
N LYS A 148 15.86 11.35 -10.94
CA LYS A 148 16.94 10.67 -10.22
C LYS A 148 16.53 9.24 -9.86
N PRO A 149 17.22 8.19 -10.34
CA PRO A 149 16.80 6.79 -10.14
C PRO A 149 16.56 6.37 -8.68
N ARG A 150 17.30 6.96 -7.73
CA ARG A 150 17.12 6.68 -6.30
C ARG A 150 15.82 7.28 -5.74
N LEU A 151 15.50 8.53 -6.10
CA LEU A 151 14.25 9.18 -5.69
C LEU A 151 13.06 8.52 -6.36
N TRP A 152 13.22 8.08 -7.61
CA TRP A 152 12.21 7.32 -8.34
C TRP A 152 11.79 6.05 -7.59
N ARG A 153 12.75 5.21 -7.18
CA ARG A 153 12.46 3.95 -6.47
C ARG A 153 11.81 4.21 -5.11
N ALA A 154 12.30 5.21 -4.36
CA ALA A 154 11.68 5.62 -3.11
C ALA A 154 10.24 6.10 -3.32
N ALA A 155 10.00 6.89 -4.37
CA ALA A 155 8.68 7.36 -4.74
C ALA A 155 7.73 6.19 -5.02
N GLN A 156 8.16 5.25 -5.88
CA GLN A 156 7.38 4.06 -6.20
C GLN A 156 7.02 3.26 -4.94
N ARG A 157 7.98 3.05 -4.02
CA ARG A 157 7.71 2.34 -2.76
C ARG A 157 6.73 3.07 -1.86
N LEU A 158 6.88 4.38 -1.68
CA LEU A 158 5.96 5.17 -0.87
C LEU A 158 4.54 5.20 -1.47
N MET A 159 4.41 5.28 -2.79
CA MET A 159 3.11 5.15 -3.47
C MET A 159 2.48 3.79 -3.21
N VAL A 160 3.24 2.71 -3.40
CA VAL A 160 2.76 1.35 -3.14
C VAL A 160 2.24 1.23 -1.72
N ARG A 161 2.95 1.79 -0.72
CA ARG A 161 2.49 1.80 0.68
C ARG A 161 1.21 2.61 0.87
N TYR A 162 1.11 3.78 0.25
CA TYR A 162 -0.09 4.62 0.34
C TYR A 162 -1.32 3.89 -0.21
N TYR A 163 -1.26 3.38 -1.44
CA TYR A 163 -2.39 2.69 -2.08
C TYR A 163 -2.72 1.37 -1.41
N SER A 164 -1.71 0.65 -0.91
CA SER A 164 -1.96 -0.53 -0.06
C SER A 164 -2.78 -0.15 1.16
N GLY A 165 -2.47 0.98 1.81
CA GLY A 165 -3.25 1.49 2.94
C GLY A 165 -4.68 1.87 2.56
N VAL A 166 -4.86 2.59 1.45
CA VAL A 166 -6.20 2.97 0.97
C VAL A 166 -7.03 1.72 0.69
N PHE A 167 -6.47 0.72 0.00
CA PHE A 167 -7.18 -0.53 -0.26
C PHE A 167 -7.42 -1.35 1.01
N LEU A 168 -6.48 -1.36 1.95
CA LEU A 168 -6.64 -2.01 3.25
C LEU A 168 -7.78 -1.37 4.06
N VAL A 169 -8.01 -0.06 3.95
CA VAL A 169 -9.09 0.62 4.66
C VAL A 169 -10.44 0.38 3.99
N PHE A 170 -10.51 0.44 2.66
CA PHE A 170 -11.81 0.55 1.96
C PHE A 170 -12.27 -0.71 1.20
N CYS A 171 -11.36 -1.57 0.70
CA CYS A 171 -11.74 -2.71 -0.13
C CYS A 171 -12.62 -3.79 0.54
N PRO A 172 -12.44 -4.15 1.84
CA PRO A 172 -13.22 -5.22 2.45
C PRO A 172 -14.73 -4.94 2.45
N TRP A 173 -15.10 -3.65 2.38
CA TRP A 173 -16.49 -3.22 2.48
C TRP A 173 -17.21 -3.24 1.13
N LEU A 174 -16.52 -3.55 0.03
CA LEU A 174 -17.10 -3.48 -1.32
C LEU A 174 -18.18 -4.55 -1.56
N SER A 175 -17.97 -5.75 -1.02
CA SER A 175 -18.90 -6.89 -1.16
C SER A 175 -20.06 -6.87 -0.17
N VAL A 176 -20.08 -5.91 0.77
CA VAL A 176 -21.17 -5.78 1.74
C VAL A 176 -22.41 -5.21 1.03
N SER A 177 -23.51 -5.96 1.09
CA SER A 177 -24.79 -5.48 0.56
C SER A 177 -25.41 -4.44 1.50
N PRO A 178 -25.87 -3.28 0.98
CA PRO A 178 -26.54 -2.26 1.79
C PRO A 178 -27.87 -2.76 2.38
N ASP A 179 -28.48 -3.80 1.82
CA ASP A 179 -29.77 -4.37 2.27
C ASP A 179 -29.62 -5.42 3.38
N SER A 180 -28.40 -5.68 3.83
CA SER A 180 -28.14 -6.65 4.87
C SER A 180 -28.65 -6.14 6.21
N ARG A 181 -29.65 -6.83 6.78
CA ARG A 181 -30.30 -6.47 8.06
C ARG A 181 -29.43 -6.69 9.30
N SER A 182 -28.12 -6.75 9.13
CA SER A 182 -27.24 -7.00 10.25
C SER A 182 -26.77 -5.71 10.92
N SER A 183 -26.91 -5.66 12.25
CA SER A 183 -26.41 -4.57 13.11
C SER A 183 -24.88 -4.42 13.11
N TYR A 184 -24.13 -5.39 12.58
CA TYR A 184 -22.68 -5.31 12.43
C TYR A 184 -22.23 -4.69 11.10
N LEU A 185 -23.15 -4.39 10.17
CA LEU A 185 -22.79 -3.91 8.84
C LEU A 185 -22.89 -2.38 8.75
N LEU A 186 -21.96 -1.79 8.01
CA LEU A 186 -21.87 -0.35 7.82
C LEU A 186 -23.12 0.19 7.12
N ASP A 187 -23.50 1.42 7.43
CA ASP A 187 -24.60 2.10 6.76
C ASP A 187 -24.32 2.33 5.26
N ALA A 188 -25.39 2.52 4.48
CA ALA A 188 -25.30 2.65 3.02
C ALA A 188 -24.42 3.84 2.58
N GLU A 189 -24.41 4.93 3.35
CA GLU A 189 -23.59 6.11 3.09
C GLU A 189 -22.09 5.79 3.23
N CYS A 190 -21.72 5.09 4.30
CA CYS A 190 -20.34 4.66 4.55
C CYS A 190 -19.88 3.65 3.50
N LEU A 191 -20.74 2.68 3.12
CA LEU A 191 -20.45 1.74 2.04
C LEU A 191 -20.25 2.44 0.70
N ALA A 192 -21.10 3.43 0.37
CA ALA A 192 -20.95 4.24 -0.84
C ALA A 192 -19.64 5.04 -0.83
N ARG A 193 -19.26 5.62 0.31
CA ARG A 193 -17.97 6.29 0.49
C ARG A 193 -16.80 5.33 0.27
N CYS A 194 -16.81 4.14 0.86
CA CYS A 194 -15.75 3.14 0.68
C CYS A 194 -15.58 2.78 -0.80
N ARG A 195 -16.70 2.54 -1.50
CA ARG A 195 -16.70 2.28 -2.95
C ARG A 195 -16.09 3.44 -3.75
N SER A 196 -16.51 4.67 -3.45
CA SER A 196 -15.98 5.86 -4.12
C SER A 196 -14.48 6.03 -3.90
N GLN A 197 -14.00 5.83 -2.67
CA GLN A 197 -12.58 5.96 -2.34
C GLN A 197 -11.72 4.86 -2.99
N CYS A 198 -12.16 3.60 -2.94
CA CYS A 198 -11.51 2.50 -3.68
C CYS A 198 -11.40 2.80 -5.17
N PHE A 199 -12.48 3.29 -5.77
CA PHE A 199 -12.53 3.58 -7.19
C PHE A 199 -11.57 4.71 -7.58
N LYS A 200 -11.65 5.85 -6.89
CA LYS A 200 -10.73 6.97 -7.10
C LYS A 200 -9.27 6.53 -6.96
N ALA A 201 -8.99 5.73 -5.93
CA ALA A 201 -7.65 5.22 -5.69
C ALA A 201 -7.15 4.31 -6.82
N ALA A 202 -8.00 3.41 -7.33
CA ALA A 202 -7.66 2.54 -8.46
C ALA A 202 -7.37 3.35 -9.73
N CYS A 203 -8.19 4.36 -10.05
CA CYS A 203 -7.96 5.24 -11.18
C CYS A 203 -6.63 6.00 -11.03
N SER A 204 -6.41 6.67 -9.90
CA SER A 204 -5.17 7.41 -9.65
C SER A 204 -3.94 6.51 -9.73
N PHE A 205 -3.99 5.30 -9.16
CA PHE A 205 -2.89 4.34 -9.23
C PHE A 205 -2.59 3.93 -10.68
N LEU A 206 -3.61 3.68 -11.51
CA LEU A 206 -3.42 3.34 -12.92
C LEU A 206 -2.80 4.49 -13.72
N HIS A 207 -3.25 5.73 -13.50
CA HIS A 207 -2.62 6.91 -14.11
C HIS A 207 -1.15 7.01 -13.75
N MET A 208 -0.80 6.85 -12.47
CA MET A 208 0.59 6.83 -12.06
C MET A 208 1.36 5.64 -12.63
N ALA A 209 0.74 4.47 -12.68
CA ALA A 209 1.38 3.29 -13.23
C ALA A 209 1.69 3.44 -14.72
N ASP A 210 0.90 4.22 -15.45
CA ASP A 210 1.21 4.62 -16.82
C ASP A 210 2.51 5.44 -16.87
N HIS A 211 2.63 6.47 -16.03
CA HIS A 211 3.85 7.27 -15.91
C HIS A 211 5.07 6.42 -15.55
N VAL A 212 4.92 5.48 -14.61
CA VAL A 212 6.01 4.58 -14.21
C VAL A 212 6.40 3.59 -15.29
N SER A 213 5.43 3.02 -15.99
CA SER A 213 5.72 2.09 -17.09
C SER A 213 6.47 2.75 -18.27
N ARG A 214 6.46 4.08 -18.37
CA ARG A 214 7.18 4.84 -19.41
C ARG A 214 8.63 5.16 -19.03
N SER A 215 9.02 5.04 -17.76
CA SER A 215 10.33 5.51 -17.28
C SER A 215 11.48 4.50 -17.40
N ASN A 216 11.27 3.34 -18.05
CA ASN A 216 12.25 2.25 -18.20
C ASN A 216 12.85 1.72 -16.87
N VAL A 217 12.21 2.01 -15.74
CA VAL A 217 12.62 1.49 -14.43
C VAL A 217 11.92 0.16 -14.15
N ALA A 218 12.66 -0.81 -13.60
CA ALA A 218 12.10 -2.08 -13.18
C ALA A 218 11.02 -1.88 -12.10
N LEU A 219 9.85 -2.48 -12.31
CA LEU A 219 8.74 -2.47 -11.35
C LEU A 219 9.00 -3.48 -10.22
N GLU A 220 8.68 -3.09 -8.98
CA GLU A 220 8.75 -4.00 -7.82
C GLU A 220 7.52 -4.91 -7.74
N GLY A 221 7.64 -6.10 -7.12
CA GLY A 221 6.57 -7.13 -7.09
C GLY A 221 5.21 -6.62 -6.59
N MET A 222 5.18 -5.91 -5.45
CA MET A 222 3.94 -5.34 -4.88
C MET A 222 3.22 -4.35 -5.80
N PHE A 223 3.94 -3.78 -6.76
CA PHE A 223 3.35 -2.89 -7.76
C PHE A 223 2.37 -3.65 -8.67
N PHE A 224 2.66 -4.92 -8.99
CA PHE A 224 1.81 -5.76 -9.81
C PHE A 224 0.53 -6.19 -9.09
N ASP A 225 0.64 -6.46 -7.78
CA ASP A 225 -0.53 -6.77 -6.96
C ASP A 225 -1.51 -5.60 -6.94
N LEU A 226 -1.00 -4.38 -6.70
CA LEU A 226 -1.82 -3.16 -6.74
C LEU A 226 -2.37 -2.86 -8.13
N LEU A 227 -1.60 -3.12 -9.19
CA LEU A 227 -2.07 -2.99 -10.57
C LEU A 227 -3.26 -3.93 -10.83
N THR A 228 -3.16 -5.16 -10.35
CA THR A 228 -4.20 -6.19 -10.50
C THR A 228 -5.45 -5.82 -9.70
N ILE A 229 -5.30 -5.39 -8.44
CA ILE A 229 -6.41 -4.91 -7.61
C ILE A 229 -7.09 -3.72 -8.27
N SER A 230 -6.32 -2.74 -8.74
CA SER A 230 -6.84 -1.54 -9.40
C SER A 230 -7.60 -1.89 -10.68
N LEU A 231 -7.08 -2.79 -11.50
CA LEU A 231 -7.75 -3.33 -12.67
C LEU A 231 -9.10 -3.97 -12.32
N TYR A 232 -9.12 -4.83 -11.30
CA TYR A 232 -10.35 -5.48 -10.86
C TYR A 232 -11.41 -4.47 -10.42
N LEU A 233 -11.01 -3.44 -9.65
CA LEU A 233 -11.90 -2.39 -9.17
C LEU A 233 -12.46 -1.53 -10.32
N VAL A 234 -11.64 -1.21 -11.32
CA VAL A 234 -12.07 -0.47 -12.50
C VAL A 234 -13.02 -1.31 -13.37
N VAL A 235 -12.72 -2.59 -13.59
CA VAL A 235 -13.64 -3.50 -14.30
C VAL A 235 -14.96 -3.62 -13.54
N TRP A 236 -14.93 -3.78 -12.22
CA TRP A 236 -16.13 -3.80 -11.40
C TRP A 236 -16.93 -2.49 -11.53
N GLY A 237 -16.24 -1.34 -11.58
CA GLY A 237 -16.84 -0.03 -11.85
C GLY A 237 -17.52 0.07 -13.22
N THR A 238 -16.96 -0.53 -14.29
CA THR A 238 -17.63 -0.54 -15.61
C THR A 238 -18.95 -1.29 -15.60
N VAL A 239 -19.04 -2.38 -14.84
CA VAL A 239 -20.23 -3.23 -14.78
C VAL A 239 -21.30 -2.62 -13.87
N SER A 240 -20.86 -2.04 -12.75
CA SER A 240 -21.74 -1.64 -11.65
C SER A 240 -22.08 -0.15 -11.63
N GLY A 241 -21.31 0.67 -12.35
CA GLY A 241 -21.34 2.13 -12.25
C GLY A 241 -22.39 2.82 -13.12
N GLY A 242 -22.67 4.08 -12.77
CA GLY A 242 -23.42 5.01 -13.61
C GLY A 242 -22.67 5.41 -14.89
N LEU A 243 -23.30 6.17 -15.77
CA LEU A 243 -22.75 6.49 -17.11
C LEU A 243 -21.43 7.27 -17.05
N GLU A 244 -21.29 8.23 -16.13
CA GLU A 244 -20.05 9.00 -15.94
C GLU A 244 -18.93 8.12 -15.39
N GLN A 245 -19.21 7.32 -14.36
CA GLN A 245 -18.25 6.38 -13.80
C GLN A 245 -17.77 5.37 -14.86
N LYS A 246 -18.68 4.89 -15.72
CA LYS A 246 -18.33 4.02 -16.85
C LYS A 246 -17.35 4.68 -17.82
N ARG A 247 -17.54 5.96 -18.17
CA ARG A 247 -16.60 6.70 -19.04
C ARG A 247 -15.22 6.80 -18.43
N GLU A 248 -15.13 7.15 -17.15
CA GLU A 248 -13.86 7.23 -16.42
C GLU A 248 -13.18 5.86 -16.34
N CYS A 249 -13.94 4.80 -16.04
CA CYS A 249 -13.44 3.44 -16.02
C CYS A 249 -12.85 3.03 -17.38
N MET A 250 -13.52 3.39 -18.48
CA MET A 250 -13.04 3.06 -19.83
C MET A 250 -11.70 3.73 -20.15
N SER A 251 -11.54 5.01 -19.78
CA SER A 251 -10.25 5.70 -19.89
C SER A 251 -9.15 4.94 -19.12
N CYS A 252 -9.45 4.52 -17.89
CA CYS A 252 -8.54 3.75 -17.05
C CYS A 252 -8.23 2.35 -17.62
N LEU A 253 -9.19 1.67 -18.24
CA LEU A 253 -8.97 0.38 -18.90
C LEU A 253 -8.04 0.51 -20.12
N CYS A 254 -8.18 1.58 -20.90
CA CYS A 254 -7.27 1.87 -22.02
C CYS A 254 -5.84 2.12 -21.52
N ILE A 255 -5.69 2.87 -20.42
CA ILE A 255 -4.40 3.08 -19.77
C ILE A 255 -3.80 1.74 -19.33
N ALA A 256 -4.58 0.91 -18.63
CA ALA A 256 -4.11 -0.36 -18.13
C ALA A 256 -3.74 -1.34 -19.25
N TYR A 257 -4.48 -1.31 -20.37
CA TYR A 257 -4.12 -2.04 -21.58
C TYR A 257 -2.75 -1.59 -22.14
N GLY A 258 -2.49 -0.28 -22.16
CA GLY A 258 -1.18 0.28 -22.55
C GLY A 258 -0.04 -0.14 -21.62
N ILE A 259 -0.27 -0.13 -20.30
CA ILE A 259 0.71 -0.59 -19.30
C ILE A 259 1.06 -2.05 -19.53
N LEU A 260 0.04 -2.91 -19.65
CA LEU A 260 0.22 -4.33 -19.89
C LEU A 260 0.91 -4.56 -21.24
N GLY A 261 0.50 -3.90 -22.32
CA GLY A 261 1.17 -4.02 -23.61
C GLY A 261 2.68 -3.71 -23.53
N ARG A 262 3.08 -2.68 -22.79
CA ARG A 262 4.51 -2.38 -22.55
C ARG A 262 5.18 -3.45 -21.71
N MET A 263 4.57 -3.89 -20.61
CA MET A 263 5.13 -4.96 -19.78
C MET A 263 5.34 -6.25 -20.57
N PHE A 264 4.40 -6.61 -21.47
CA PHE A 264 4.53 -7.78 -22.35
C PHE A 264 5.81 -7.71 -23.17
N LEU A 265 6.07 -6.55 -23.79
CA LEU A 265 7.22 -6.31 -24.65
C LEU A 265 8.54 -6.33 -23.87
N PHE A 266 8.54 -5.87 -22.61
CA PHE A 266 9.76 -5.75 -21.81
C PHE A 266 10.07 -6.97 -20.93
N GLN A 267 9.07 -7.75 -20.52
CA GLN A 267 9.21 -8.79 -19.50
C GLN A 267 8.75 -10.19 -19.95
N GLY A 268 8.12 -10.32 -21.12
CA GLY A 268 7.80 -11.62 -21.74
C GLY A 268 6.68 -12.42 -21.07
N GLU A 269 6.24 -12.05 -19.87
CA GLU A 269 5.20 -12.75 -19.12
C GLU A 269 4.07 -11.80 -18.71
N ILE A 270 2.88 -12.03 -19.29
CA ILE A 270 1.62 -11.53 -18.74
C ILE A 270 0.72 -12.74 -18.52
N PRO A 271 0.03 -12.82 -17.38
CA PRO A 271 -1.04 -13.80 -17.22
C PRO A 271 -2.06 -13.59 -18.34
N HIS A 272 -2.08 -14.47 -19.35
CA HIS A 272 -2.96 -14.38 -20.53
C HIS A 272 -4.44 -14.13 -20.18
N GLY A 273 -4.87 -14.56 -18.98
CA GLY A 273 -6.20 -14.32 -18.45
C GLY A 273 -6.55 -12.84 -18.27
N VAL A 274 -5.62 -12.00 -17.79
CA VAL A 274 -5.86 -10.57 -17.52
C VAL A 274 -6.04 -9.80 -18.83
N PHE A 275 -5.20 -10.08 -19.83
CA PHE A 275 -5.27 -9.47 -21.15
C PHE A 275 -6.58 -9.82 -21.88
N THR A 276 -7.03 -11.07 -21.74
CA THR A 276 -8.29 -11.54 -22.33
C THR A 276 -9.51 -10.90 -21.66
N LEU A 277 -9.47 -10.72 -20.33
CA LEU A 277 -10.51 -10.04 -19.55
C LEU A 277 -10.64 -8.56 -19.95
N LEU A 278 -9.51 -7.85 -20.09
CA LEU A 278 -9.47 -6.47 -20.56
C LEU A 278 -10.01 -6.32 -21.97
N LYS A 279 -9.57 -7.16 -22.91
CA LYS A 279 -10.05 -7.13 -24.30
C LYS A 279 -11.57 -7.35 -24.35
N ARG A 280 -12.10 -8.30 -23.58
CA ARG A 280 -13.55 -8.55 -23.47
C ARG A 280 -14.30 -7.38 -22.83
N ALA A 281 -13.75 -6.75 -21.80
CA ALA A 281 -14.37 -5.60 -21.15
C ALA A 281 -14.46 -4.39 -22.11
N ILE A 282 -13.41 -4.14 -22.88
CA ILE A 282 -13.36 -3.07 -23.88
C ILE A 282 -14.35 -3.34 -25.02
N SER A 283 -14.32 -4.54 -25.62
CA SER A 283 -15.23 -4.87 -26.73
C SER A 283 -16.72 -4.87 -26.33
N LYS A 284 -17.05 -5.33 -25.11
CA LYS A 284 -18.45 -5.26 -24.61
C LYS A 284 -18.95 -3.84 -24.39
N PHE A 285 -18.06 -2.87 -24.21
CA PHE A 285 -18.43 -1.46 -24.09
C PHE A 285 -18.66 -0.84 -25.46
N GLU A 286 -17.84 -1.18 -26.45
CA GLU A 286 -18.00 -0.73 -27.85
C GLU A 286 -19.27 -1.26 -28.51
N GLU A 287 -19.74 -2.45 -28.11
CA GLU A 287 -20.96 -3.09 -28.62
C GLU A 287 -22.27 -2.54 -28.04
N ARG A 288 -22.23 -1.60 -27.08
CA ARG A 288 -23.43 -0.94 -26.54
C ARG A 288 -23.53 0.51 -27.02
N PRO A 289 -24.07 0.75 -28.22
CA PRO A 289 -24.49 2.09 -28.61
C PRO A 289 -25.80 2.39 -27.86
N GLU A 290 -25.73 3.35 -26.94
CA GLU A 290 -26.84 4.06 -26.29
C GLU A 290 -27.78 3.25 -25.37
#